data_AF-A0A1I0LDQ5-F1
#
_entry.id   AF-A0A1I0LDQ5-F1
#
_cell.length_a   1.000
_cell.length_b   1.000
_cell.length_c   1.000
_cell.angle_alpha   90.00
_cell.angle_beta   90.00
_cell.angle_gamma   90.00
#
_symmetry.space_group_name_H-M   'P 1'
#
loop_
_entity.id
_entity.type
_entity.pdbx_description
1 polymer ?
#
loop_
_entity_poly.entity_id
_entity_poly.type
_entity_poly.pdbx_seq_one_letter_code
_entity_poly.pdbx_strand_id
1 'polypeptide(L)' 'MTTAPYADLVMERLLEEAEREFPGWAFARHHAGWTAARGDLRLTRPSLAALRALLRVHREAREG' A
#
# COMPACT_ATOMS: atom_id res chain seq x y z
N MET A 1 -25.70 -11.42 9.89
CA MET A 1 -24.71 -11.05 10.94
C MET A 1 -23.47 -10.53 10.24
N THR A 2 -23.24 -9.23 10.29
CA THR A 2 -22.25 -8.53 9.47
C THR A 2 -20.91 -8.45 10.20
N THR A 3 -20.02 -9.41 9.96
CA THR A 3 -18.58 -9.14 10.03
C THR A 3 -18.31 -8.07 8.95
N ALA A 4 -17.66 -6.93 9.13
CA ALA A 4 -16.56 -6.65 10.03
C ALA A 4 -16.26 -5.13 10.09
N PRO A 5 -16.71 -4.37 11.10
CA PRO A 5 -16.13 -3.04 11.37
C PRO A 5 -14.64 -3.14 11.73
N TYR A 6 -14.19 -4.30 12.23
CA TYR A 6 -12.79 -4.53 12.61
C TYR A 6 -11.86 -4.74 11.42
N ALA A 7 -12.35 -5.32 10.32
CA ALA A 7 -11.52 -5.52 9.13
C ALA A 7 -11.17 -4.17 8.50
N ASP A 8 -12.11 -3.23 8.47
CA ASP A 8 -11.88 -1.89 7.96
C ASP A 8 -10.87 -1.11 8.82
N LEU A 9 -10.94 -1.22 10.15
CA LEU A 9 -9.95 -0.59 11.04
C LEU A 9 -8.53 -1.14 10.87
N VAL A 10 -8.38 -2.46 10.73
CA VAL A 10 -7.06 -3.07 10.47
C VAL A 10 -6.52 -2.60 9.13
N MET A 11 -7.39 -2.49 8.13
CA MET A 11 -7.04 -2.03 6.79
C MET A 11 -6.62 -0.57 6.77
N GLU A 12 -7.34 0.31 7.46
CA GLU A 12 -6.99 1.72 7.64
C GLU A 12 -5.64 1.87 8.35
N ARG A 13 -5.41 1.12 9.43
CA ARG A 13 -4.11 1.13 10.13
C ARG A 13 -2.96 0.69 9.24
N LEU A 14 -3.16 -0.36 8.44
CA LEU A 14 -2.13 -0.84 7.51
C LEU A 14 -1.81 0.19 6.43
N LEU A 15 -2.82 0.95 5.96
CA LEU A 15 -2.65 2.05 5.03
C LEU A 15 -1.87 3.20 5.67
N GLU A 16 -2.27 3.64 6.87
CA GLU A 16 -1.56 4.69 7.62
C GLU A 16 -0.08 4.33 7.85
N GLU A 17 0.21 3.07 8.22
CA GLU A 17 1.59 2.64 8.40
C GLU A 17 2.38 2.62 7.09
N ALA A 18 1.74 2.23 5.98
CA ALA A 18 2.38 2.23 4.66
C ALA A 18 2.66 3.66 4.17
N GLU A 19 1.73 4.59 4.34
CA GLU A 19 1.93 6.01 4.01
C GLU A 19 3.03 6.64 4.87
N ARG A 20 3.11 6.28 6.15
CA ARG A 20 4.20 6.72 7.04
C ARG A 20 5.55 6.17 6.61
N GLU A 21 5.62 4.92 6.16
CA GLU A 21 6.86 4.28 5.69
C GLU A 21 7.31 4.82 4.31
N PHE A 22 6.36 5.17 3.45
CA PHE A 22 6.60 5.62 2.07
C PHE A 22 5.96 7.00 1.84
N PRO A 23 6.55 8.08 2.37
CA PRO A 23 5.98 9.42 2.21
C PRO A 23 5.87 9.80 0.73
N GLY A 24 4.71 10.34 0.36
CA GLY A 24 4.39 10.72 -1.01
C GLY A 24 3.82 9.59 -1.89
N TRP A 25 3.62 8.40 -1.33
CA TRP A 25 2.85 7.33 -1.97
C TRP A 25 1.43 7.29 -1.40
N ALA A 26 0.43 7.22 -2.28
CA ALA A 26 -0.97 7.00 -1.94
C ALA A 26 -1.30 5.52 -2.12
N PHE A 27 -1.86 4.90 -1.09
CA PHE A 27 -2.22 3.48 -1.11
C PHE A 27 -3.74 3.32 -1.18
N ALA A 28 -4.21 2.41 -2.03
CA ALA A 28 -5.63 2.11 -2.16
C ALA A 28 -5.84 0.60 -2.32
N ARG A 29 -6.89 0.08 -1.68
CA ARG A 29 -7.39 -1.26 -1.96
C ARG A 29 -8.49 -1.18 -3.02
N HIS A 30 -8.37 -2.03 -4.03
CA HIS A 30 -9.39 -2.29 -5.03
C HIS A 30 -9.88 -3.73 -4.91
N HIS A 31 -10.98 -4.04 -5.59
CA HIS A 31 -11.53 -5.40 -5.68
C HIS A 31 -10.53 -6.40 -6.29
N ALA A 32 -9.59 -5.92 -7.11
CA ALA A 32 -8.56 -6.72 -7.76
C ALA A 32 -7.21 -6.78 -6.99
N GLY A 33 -7.07 -6.07 -5.86
CA GLY A 33 -5.82 -6.04 -5.09
C GLY A 33 -5.49 -4.68 -4.51
N TRP A 34 -4.21 -4.36 -4.42
CA TRP A 34 -3.67 -3.15 -3.83
C TRP A 34 -2.93 -2.33 -4.86
N THR A 35 -3.10 -1.02 -4.78
CA THR A 35 -2.43 -0.05 -5.64
C THR A 35 -1.66 0.94 -4.78
N ALA A 36 -0.42 1.24 -5.19
CA ALA A 36 0.35 2.38 -4.72
C ALA A 36 0.55 3.34 -5.89
N ALA A 37 0.27 4.63 -5.67
CA ALA A 37 0.45 5.67 -6.67
C ALA A 37 1.32 6.80 -6.11
N ARG A 38 2.24 7.32 -6.93
CA ARG A 38 3.07 8.50 -6.62
C ARG A 38 3.33 9.27 -7.90
N GLY A 39 2.68 10.44 -8.04
CA GLY A 39 2.69 11.18 -9.30
C GLY A 39 2.16 10.30 -10.44
N ASP A 40 2.93 10.18 -11.51
CA ASP A 40 2.61 9.33 -12.67
C ASP A 40 2.90 7.83 -12.46
N LEU A 41 3.60 7.45 -11.38
CA LEU A 41 3.95 6.06 -11.13
C LEU A 41 2.82 5.34 -10.39
N ARG A 42 2.27 4.30 -11.00
CA ARG A 42 1.22 3.45 -10.42
C ARG A 42 1.66 1.99 -10.40
N LEU A 43 1.60 1.36 -9.23
CA LEU A 43 1.98 -0.03 -9.00
C LEU A 43 0.77 -0.78 -8.46
N THR A 44 0.47 -1.94 -9.03
CA THR A 44 -0.66 -2.78 -8.59
C THR A 44 -0.17 -4.19 -8.27
N ARG A 45 -0.54 -4.69 -7.09
CA ARG A 45 -0.18 -6.03 -6.59
C ARG A 45 -1.35 -6.68 -5.84
N PRO A 46 -1.43 -8.02 -5.81
CA PRO A 46 -2.54 -8.71 -5.14
C PRO A 46 -2.54 -8.53 -3.61
N SER A 47 -1.40 -8.20 -3.00
CA SER A 47 -1.28 -7.97 -1.55
C SER A 47 -0.47 -6.71 -1.22
N LEU A 48 -0.80 -6.07 -0.08
CA LEU A 48 -0.06 -4.91 0.43
C LEU A 48 1.40 -5.26 0.75
N ALA A 49 1.65 -6.47 1.26
CA ALA A 49 3.01 -6.91 1.57
C ALA A 49 3.89 -6.97 0.33
N ALA A 50 3.39 -7.53 -0.79
CA ALA A 50 4.11 -7.56 -2.06
C ALA A 50 4.35 -6.15 -2.61
N LEU A 51 3.38 -5.26 -2.43
CA LEU A 51 3.49 -3.85 -2.82
C LEU A 51 4.58 -3.13 -2.00
N ARG A 52 4.57 -3.27 -0.67
CA ARG A 52 5.59 -2.69 0.24
C ARG A 52 6.98 -3.22 -0.06
N ALA A 53 7.12 -4.54 -0.28
CA ALA A 53 8.41 -5.13 -0.65
C ALA A 53 8.94 -4.53 -1.97
N LEU A 54 8.08 -4.38 -2.98
CA LEU A 54 8.45 -3.77 -4.24
C LEU A 54 8.83 -2.29 -4.08
N LEU A 55 8.14 -1.54 -3.22
CA LEU A 55 8.48 -0.15 -2.91
C LEU A 55 9.82 -0.02 -2.18
N ARG A 56 10.16 -0.94 -1.26
CA ARG A 56 11.49 -0.96 -0.61
C ARG A 56 12.60 -1.13 -1.64
N VAL A 57 12.48 -2.12 -2.52
CA VAL A 57 13.45 -2.34 -3.61
C VAL A 57 13.55 -1.11 -4.52
N HIS A 58 12.42 -0.48 -4.86
CA HIS A 58 12.39 0.73 -5.68
C HIS A 58 13.03 1.95 -5.01
N ARG A 59 12.97 2.03 -3.68
CA ARG A 59 13.61 3.08 -2.89
C ARG A 59 15.11 2.87 -2.85
N GLU A 60 15.56 1.66 -2.53
CA GLU A 60 16.98 1.29 -2.50
C GLU A 60 17.66 1.52 -3.85
N ALA A 61 16.99 1.14 -4.95
CA ALA A 61 17.50 1.35 -6.30
C ALA A 61 17.58 2.83 -6.76
N ARG A 62 16.98 3.76 -6.02
CA ARG A 62 16.98 5.21 -6.34
C ARG A 62 17.84 6.04 -5.40
N GLU A 63 18.17 5.51 -4.22
CA GLU A 63 19.11 6.14 -3.26
C GLU A 63 20.56 5.63 -3.44
N GLY A 64 20.79 4.64 -4.31
CA GLY A 64 22.11 4.08 -4.64
C GLY A 64 22.77 4.65 -5.89
#